data_AF-A0A7S0XG58-F1
#
_entry.id   AF-A0A7S0XG58-F1
#
_cell.length_a   1.000
_cell.length_b   1.000
_cell.length_c   1.000
_cell.angle_alpha   90.00
_cell.angle_beta   90.00
_cell.angle_gamma   90.00
#
_symmetry.space_group_name_H-M   'P 1'
#
loop_
_entity.id
_entity.type
_entity.pdbx_description
1 polymer ?
#
loop_
_entity_poly.entity_id
_entity_poly.type
_entity_poly.pdbx_seq_one_letter_code
_entity_poly.pdbx_strand_id
1 'polypeptide(L)'
;RDGRDGSSGGGSGGGGCLAEHMCEVRDVLIWAPASKAVIARRQLAVGAAVLREAPFAPLPDATVPAMLQGVRAMGVRTALGWSDKTEAWRQRVLWLRRVAGGAADDRLPDLSDAALEDALEQWLPPPPPPPPRFA
;
A
#
# COMPACT_ATOMS: atom_id res chain seq x y z
N ARG A 1 -49.79 -16.54 -51.31
CA ARG A 1 -49.45 -15.49 -52.30
C ARG A 1 -49.94 -14.21 -51.67
N ASP A 2 -49.14 -13.33 -51.10
CA ASP A 2 -47.74 -12.94 -51.34
C ASP A 2 -47.06 -12.71 -49.98
N GLY A 3 -45.79 -13.03 -49.75
CA GLY A 3 -44.65 -12.55 -50.52
C GLY A 3 -44.19 -11.21 -49.94
N ARG A 4 -43.46 -11.23 -48.82
CA ARG A 4 -42.57 -10.13 -48.42
C ARG A 4 -41.47 -10.62 -47.49
N ASP A 5 -40.41 -11.07 -48.15
CA ASP A 5 -39.07 -11.14 -47.60
C ASP A 5 -38.55 -9.69 -47.47
N GLY A 6 -37.95 -9.38 -46.33
CA GLY A 6 -37.45 -8.05 -46.00
C GLY A 6 -36.33 -8.17 -44.98
N SER A 7 -35.21 -8.71 -45.44
CA SER A 7 -33.95 -8.81 -44.72
C SER A 7 -33.48 -7.43 -44.21
N SER A 8 -33.13 -7.36 -42.94
CA SER A 8 -32.23 -6.35 -42.33
C SER A 8 -31.72 -7.00 -41.03
N GLY A 9 -30.53 -7.56 -40.97
CA GLY A 9 -29.28 -6.88 -41.29
C GLY A 9 -28.88 -6.01 -40.10
N GLY A 10 -28.56 -6.65 -38.97
CA GLY A 10 -28.17 -5.99 -37.73
C GLY A 10 -27.15 -6.83 -36.97
N GLY A 11 -26.04 -7.17 -37.63
CA GLY A 11 -24.85 -7.67 -36.96
C GLY A 11 -24.29 -6.59 -36.05
N SER A 12 -24.77 -6.53 -34.81
CA SER A 12 -24.26 -5.60 -33.81
C SER A 12 -23.17 -6.29 -32.99
N GLY A 13 -21.94 -6.20 -33.53
CA GLY A 13 -20.71 -6.09 -32.75
C GLY A 13 -20.37 -7.28 -31.85
N GLY A 14 -19.81 -8.33 -32.44
CA GLY A 14 -18.85 -9.17 -31.72
C GLY A 14 -17.68 -8.29 -31.27
N GLY A 15 -17.76 -7.78 -30.04
CA GLY A 15 -16.66 -7.10 -29.37
C GLY A 15 -15.46 -8.05 -29.35
N GLY A 16 -14.42 -7.67 -30.09
CA GLY A 16 -13.34 -8.57 -30.46
C GLY A 16 -12.58 -9.14 -29.26
N CYS A 17 -12.35 -10.45 -29.32
CA CYS A 17 -11.46 -11.25 -28.48
C CYS A 17 -10.00 -10.74 -28.37
N LEU A 18 -9.62 -9.74 -29.17
CA LEU A 18 -8.30 -9.10 -29.13
C LEU A 18 -8.17 -8.11 -27.96
N ALA A 19 -9.25 -7.42 -27.59
CA ALA A 19 -9.23 -6.51 -26.45
C ALA A 19 -8.97 -7.27 -25.15
N GLU A 20 -9.58 -8.44 -24.99
CA GLU A 20 -9.41 -9.30 -23.82
C GLU A 20 -8.00 -9.90 -23.72
N HIS A 21 -7.35 -10.21 -24.84
CA HIS A 21 -6.00 -10.80 -24.83
C HIS A 21 -4.88 -9.79 -24.58
N MET A 22 -5.08 -8.51 -24.89
CA MET A 22 -4.06 -7.47 -24.70
C MET A 22 -4.25 -6.67 -23.41
N CYS A 23 -5.44 -6.71 -22.80
CA CYS A 23 -5.72 -5.99 -21.58
C CYS A 23 -5.35 -6.82 -20.34
N GLU A 24 -4.44 -6.30 -19.53
CA GLU A 24 -4.14 -6.83 -18.20
C GLU A 24 -4.89 -6.05 -17.12
N VAL A 25 -5.42 -6.77 -16.13
CA VAL A 25 -5.92 -6.17 -14.90
C VAL A 25 -4.80 -6.24 -13.87
N ARG A 26 -4.42 -5.11 -13.30
CA ARG A 26 -3.42 -5.03 -12.24
C ARG A 26 -3.90 -4.18 -11.08
N ASP A 27 -3.60 -4.65 -9.89
CA ASP A 27 -3.89 -3.94 -8.64
C ASP A 27 -2.67 -3.12 -8.25
N VAL A 28 -2.87 -1.81 -8.10
CA VAL A 28 -1.83 -0.84 -7.79
C VAL A 28 -2.17 -0.21 -6.43
N LEU A 29 -1.28 -0.39 -5.46
CA LEU A 29 -1.36 0.24 -4.15
C LEU A 29 -0.22 1.23 -4.01
N ILE A 30 -0.56 2.49 -3.78
CA ILE A 30 0.43 3.57 -3.65
C ILE A 30 0.22 4.33 -2.35
N TRP A 31 1.31 4.74 -1.74
CA TRP A 31 1.27 5.75 -0.69
C TRP A 31 0.98 7.11 -1.30
N ALA A 32 -0.04 7.81 -0.80
CA ALA A 32 -0.34 9.19 -1.18
C ALA A 32 0.15 10.15 -0.07
N PRO A 33 1.26 10.89 -0.29
CA PRO A 33 1.84 11.74 0.73
C PRO A 33 0.91 12.87 1.19
N ALA A 34 0.11 13.42 0.26
CA ALA A 34 -0.78 14.54 0.53
C ALA A 34 -1.91 14.17 1.51
N SER A 35 -2.48 12.96 1.39
CA SER A 35 -3.56 12.48 2.25
C SER A 35 -3.07 11.58 3.39
N LYS A 36 -1.78 11.25 3.43
CA LYS A 36 -1.17 10.29 4.37
C LYS A 36 -1.94 8.96 4.43
N ALA A 37 -2.32 8.45 3.25
CA ALA A 37 -3.14 7.26 3.13
C ALA A 37 -2.66 6.38 1.96
N VAL A 38 -2.95 5.08 2.05
CA VAL A 38 -2.78 4.15 0.93
C VAL A 38 -3.95 4.29 -0.02
N ILE A 39 -3.67 4.56 -1.29
CA ILE A 39 -4.66 4.55 -2.37
C ILE A 39 -4.53 3.24 -3.11
N ALA A 40 -5.63 2.50 -3.20
CA ALA A 40 -5.73 1.25 -3.93
C ALA A 40 -6.56 1.46 -5.20
N ARG A 41 -5.97 1.16 -6.36
CA ARG A 41 -6.62 1.28 -7.68
C ARG A 41 -6.43 0.01 -8.46
N ARG A 42 -7.52 -0.48 -9.04
CA ARG A 42 -7.50 -1.54 -10.04
C ARG A 42 -7.44 -0.90 -11.42
N GLN A 43 -6.40 -1.20 -12.18
CA GLN A 43 -6.17 -0.66 -13.51
C GLN A 43 -6.41 -1.74 -14.56
N LEU A 44 -7.14 -1.39 -15.62
CA LEU A 44 -7.15 -2.11 -16.88
C LEU A 44 -6.12 -1.44 -17.79
N ALA A 45 -5.05 -2.14 -18.14
CA ALA A 45 -3.94 -1.60 -18.90
C ALA A 45 -3.63 -2.44 -20.14
N VAL A 46 -3.09 -1.81 -21.19
CA VAL A 46 -2.46 -2.49 -22.33
C VAL A 46 -1.00 -2.04 -22.34
N GLY A 47 -0.10 -2.91 -21.91
CA GLY A 47 1.30 -2.56 -21.66
C GLY A 47 1.44 -1.44 -20.61
N ALA A 48 2.05 -0.32 -21.00
CA ALA A 48 2.22 0.84 -20.11
C ALA A 48 0.99 1.78 -20.07
N ALA A 49 0.04 1.65 -20.99
CA ALA A 49 -1.10 2.54 -21.10
C ALA A 49 -2.27 2.07 -20.23
N VAL A 50 -2.78 2.95 -19.37
CA VAL A 50 -3.96 2.68 -18.52
C VAL A 50 -5.22 3.12 -19.26
N LEU A 51 -6.14 2.18 -19.49
CA LEU A 51 -7.41 2.40 -20.18
C LEU A 51 -8.53 2.80 -19.22
N ARG A 52 -8.59 2.13 -18.07
CA ARG A 52 -9.59 2.38 -17.02
C ARG A 52 -8.94 2.19 -15.67
N GLU A 53 -9.38 2.99 -14.70
CA GLU A 53 -9.01 2.85 -13.30
C GLU A 53 -10.23 2.99 -12.41
N ALA A 54 -10.31 2.16 -11.38
CA ALA A 54 -11.37 2.23 -10.37
C ALA A 54 -10.78 2.00 -8.97
N PRO A 55 -11.30 2.69 -7.93
CA PRO A 55 -10.94 2.37 -6.55
C PRO A 55 -11.44 0.96 -6.20
N PHE A 56 -10.67 0.24 -5.39
CA PHE A 56 -11.09 -1.06 -4.86
C PHE A 56 -10.70 -1.20 -3.40
N ALA A 57 -11.30 -2.18 -2.70
CA ALA A 57 -10.95 -2.52 -1.33
C ALA A 57 -9.88 -3.63 -1.35
N PRO A 58 -8.60 -3.33 -1.03
CA PRO A 58 -7.56 -4.34 -0.98
C PRO A 58 -7.67 -5.19 0.28
N LEU A 59 -7.07 -6.39 0.23
CA LEU A 59 -6.82 -7.17 1.43
C LEU A 59 -5.86 -6.41 2.36
N PRO A 60 -6.02 -6.50 3.69
CA PRO A 60 -5.17 -5.79 4.64
C PRO A 60 -3.67 -6.02 4.39
N ASP A 61 -3.27 -7.26 4.16
CA ASP A 61 -1.87 -7.64 3.95
C ASP A 61 -1.27 -7.03 2.67
N ALA A 62 -2.10 -6.82 1.63
CA ALA A 62 -1.63 -6.22 0.38
C ALA A 62 -1.29 -4.73 0.54
N THR A 63 -1.81 -4.07 1.59
CA THR A 63 -1.54 -2.64 1.86
C THR A 63 -0.20 -2.40 2.56
N VAL A 64 0.37 -3.44 3.18
CA VAL A 64 1.56 -3.35 4.04
C VAL A 64 2.74 -2.71 3.32
N PRO A 65 3.14 -3.11 2.10
CA PRO A 65 4.29 -2.52 1.43
C PRO A 65 4.12 -1.01 1.18
N ALA A 66 2.92 -0.60 0.76
CA ALA A 66 2.60 0.82 0.52
C ALA A 66 2.58 1.62 1.83
N MET A 67 2.13 1.03 2.94
CA MET A 67 2.19 1.66 4.26
C MET A 67 3.62 1.85 4.76
N LEU A 68 4.46 0.81 4.63
CA LEU A 68 5.87 0.87 5.02
C LEU A 68 6.63 1.94 4.23
N GLN A 69 6.34 2.05 2.93
CA GLN A 69 6.85 3.15 2.11
C GLN A 69 6.41 4.51 2.68
N GLY A 70 5.16 4.64 3.10
CA GLY A 70 4.65 5.85 3.75
C GLY A 70 5.35 6.20 5.04
N VAL A 71 5.64 5.20 5.89
CA VAL A 71 6.40 5.38 7.12
C VAL A 71 7.83 5.86 6.82
N ARG A 72 8.51 5.23 5.86
CA ARG A 72 9.86 5.65 5.40
C ARG A 72 9.85 7.08 4.82
N ALA A 73 8.80 7.48 4.12
CA ALA A 73 8.69 8.81 3.52
C ALA A 73 8.38 9.92 4.55
N MET A 74 7.63 9.61 5.61
CA MET A 74 7.27 10.59 6.65
C MET A 74 8.26 10.62 7.82
N GLY A 75 9.08 9.57 7.97
CA GLY A 75 9.88 9.31 9.15
C GLY A 75 9.06 8.64 10.26
N VAL A 76 9.70 7.73 10.99
CA VAL A 76 9.07 6.85 11.99
C VAL A 76 8.32 7.63 13.08
N ARG A 77 8.91 8.74 13.55
CA ARG A 77 8.33 9.59 14.61
C ARG A 77 6.97 10.17 14.22
N THR A 78 6.88 10.75 13.03
CA THR A 78 5.67 11.41 12.54
C THR A 78 4.63 10.40 12.07
N ALA A 79 5.07 9.31 11.45
CA ALA A 79 4.20 8.26 10.95
C ALA A 79 3.45 7.52 12.07
N LEU A 80 4.13 7.24 13.19
CA LEU A 80 3.57 6.46 14.30
C LEU A 80 2.96 7.32 15.41
N GLY A 81 3.00 8.64 15.28
CA GLY A 81 2.42 9.56 16.26
C GLY A 81 2.98 9.38 17.66
N TRP A 82 4.31 9.24 17.77
CA TRP A 82 4.94 8.99 19.07
C TRP A 82 4.63 10.11 20.07
N SER A 83 4.28 9.68 21.28
CA SER A 83 4.15 10.59 22.43
C SER A 83 5.51 11.06 22.93
N ASP A 84 5.54 12.19 23.62
CA ASP A 84 6.75 12.69 24.29
C ASP A 84 7.34 11.67 25.26
N LYS A 85 6.49 10.85 25.90
CA LYS A 85 6.92 9.76 26.79
C LYS A 85 7.70 8.69 26.02
N THR A 86 7.22 8.31 24.83
CA THR A 86 7.88 7.33 23.95
C THR A 86 9.23 7.86 23.49
N GLU A 87 9.28 9.12 23.07
CA GLU A 87 10.52 9.75 22.63
C GLU A 87 11.52 9.86 23.80
N ALA A 88 11.09 10.30 24.98
CA ALA A 88 11.95 10.38 26.15
C ALA A 88 12.51 9.01 26.56
N TRP A 89 11.71 7.95 26.47
CA TRP A 89 12.18 6.58 26.73
C TRP A 89 13.24 6.16 25.71
N ARG A 90 12.97 6.36 24.42
CA ARG A 90 13.91 6.07 23.35
C ARG A 90 15.25 6.78 23.53
N GLN A 91 15.22 8.08 23.84
CA GLN A 91 16.43 8.87 24.09
C GLN A 91 17.24 8.33 25.27
N ARG A 92 16.58 7.83 26.33
CA ARG A 92 17.27 7.18 27.45
C ARG A 92 17.95 5.89 27.04
N VAL A 93 17.31 5.06 26.21
CA VAL A 93 17.92 3.83 25.68
C VAL A 93 19.15 4.15 24.84
N LEU A 94 19.04 5.11 23.92
CA LEU A 94 20.17 5.56 23.09
C LEU A 94 21.30 6.19 23.90
N TRP A 95 20.96 6.91 24.97
CA TRP A 95 21.95 7.44 25.91
C TRP A 95 22.65 6.33 26.69
N LEU A 96 21.90 5.37 27.25
CA LEU A 96 22.44 4.23 27.98
C LEU A 96 23.40 3.41 27.11
N ARG A 97 23.02 3.16 25.85
CA ARG A 97 23.86 2.45 24.88
C ARG A 97 25.19 3.17 24.64
N ARG A 98 25.16 4.50 24.48
CA ARG A 98 26.38 5.33 24.33
C ARG A 98 27.28 5.31 25.57
N VAL A 99 26.71 5.36 26.77
CA VAL A 99 27.47 5.43 28.03
C VAL A 99 28.03 4.07 28.44
N ALA A 100 27.30 2.98 28.17
CA ALA A 100 27.72 1.63 28.58
C ALA A 100 28.75 0.98 27.63
N GLY A 101 29.00 1.56 26.46
CA GLY A 101 30.03 1.09 25.51
C GLY A 101 29.75 -0.31 24.95
N GLY A 102 30.79 -0.95 24.40
CA GLY A 102 30.69 -2.21 23.65
C GLY A 102 30.09 -3.41 24.40
N ALA A 103 29.98 -3.37 25.74
CA ALA A 103 29.29 -4.40 26.53
C ALA A 103 27.75 -4.30 26.48
N ALA A 104 27.23 -3.14 26.06
CA ALA A 104 25.80 -2.88 25.94
C ALA A 104 25.30 -2.90 24.50
N ASP A 105 26.19 -2.84 23.49
CA ASP A 105 25.80 -2.99 22.09
C ASP A 105 25.08 -4.33 21.81
N ASP A 106 25.49 -5.39 22.51
CA ASP A 106 24.85 -6.71 22.38
C ASP A 106 23.56 -6.85 23.22
N ARG A 107 23.28 -5.93 24.14
CA ARG A 107 22.13 -6.02 25.08
C ARG A 107 21.04 -5.00 24.83
N LEU A 108 21.39 -3.84 24.26
CA LEU A 108 20.46 -2.75 24.00
C LEU A 108 20.25 -2.60 22.49
N PRO A 109 19.00 -2.70 22.01
CA PRO A 109 18.73 -2.54 20.58
C PRO A 109 19.03 -1.12 20.12
N ASP A 110 19.44 -0.99 18.86
CA ASP A 110 19.53 0.30 18.19
C ASP A 110 18.14 0.84 17.89
N LEU A 111 17.74 1.89 18.60
CA LEU A 111 16.48 2.57 18.37
C LEU A 111 16.67 3.90 17.61
N SER A 112 17.79 4.12 16.93
CA SER A 112 17.98 5.30 16.09
C SER A 112 17.00 5.32 14.91
N ASP A 113 16.77 6.49 14.30
CA ASP A 113 15.77 6.60 13.22
C ASP A 113 16.19 5.68 12.05
N ALA A 114 17.48 5.69 11.72
CA ALA A 114 18.05 4.82 10.69
C ALA A 114 17.83 3.32 10.99
N ALA A 115 18.09 2.85 12.22
CA ALA A 115 17.91 1.44 12.56
C ALA A 115 16.43 1.01 12.52
N LEU A 116 15.53 1.89 12.97
CA LEU A 116 14.09 1.63 12.94
C LEU A 116 13.54 1.66 11.52
N GLU A 117 14.04 2.54 10.65
CA GLU A 117 13.66 2.60 9.24
C GLU A 117 14.21 1.41 8.45
N ASP A 118 15.41 0.94 8.78
CA ASP A 118 16.03 -0.20 8.09
C ASP A 118 15.31 -1.52 8.41
N ALA A 119 15.01 -1.75 9.69
CA ALA A 119 14.34 -2.97 10.15
C ALA A 119 12.81 -2.87 10.23
N LEU A 120 12.19 -1.91 9.52
CA LEU A 120 10.77 -1.55 9.67
C LEU A 120 9.83 -2.75 9.52
N GLU A 121 10.07 -3.60 8.52
CA GLU A 121 9.31 -4.81 8.20
C GLU A 121 9.37 -5.85 9.33
N GLN A 122 10.40 -5.82 10.17
CA GLN A 122 10.66 -6.83 11.20
C GLN A 122 9.98 -6.50 12.53
N TRP A 123 9.95 -5.21 12.91
CA TRP A 123 9.44 -4.79 14.22
C TRP A 123 8.04 -4.16 14.16
N LEU A 124 7.62 -3.64 13.01
CA LEU A 124 6.30 -3.03 12.84
C LEU A 124 5.36 -4.01 12.13
N PRO A 125 4.57 -4.83 12.87
CA PRO A 125 3.60 -5.71 12.26
C PRO A 125 2.54 -4.90 11.48
N PRO A 126 1.86 -5.53 10.51
CA PRO A 126 0.78 -4.88 9.79
C PRO A 126 -0.29 -4.34 10.76
N PRO A 127 -0.92 -3.20 10.45
CA PRO A 127 -1.99 -2.71 11.30
C PRO A 127 -3.13 -3.74 11.35
N PRO A 128 -3.82 -3.86 12.49
CA PRO A 128 -4.96 -4.75 12.60
C PRO A 128 -6.04 -4.36 11.57
N PRO A 129 -6.86 -5.31 11.10
CA PRO A 129 -7.93 -5.02 10.17
C PRO A 129 -8.86 -3.94 10.76
N PRO A 130 -9.44 -3.07 9.92
CA PRO A 130 -10.34 -2.03 10.41
C PRO A 130 -11.51 -2.67 11.18
N PRO A 131 -12.00 -2.03 12.26
CA PRO A 131 -13.13 -2.56 13.01
C PRO A 131 -14.34 -2.72 12.08
N PRO A 132 -15.17 -3.76 12.27
CA PRO A 132 -16.40 -3.91 11.51
C PRO A 132 -17.26 -2.66 11.67
N ARG A 133 -17.67 -2.09 10.53
CA ARG A 133 -18.67 -1.01 10.51
C ARG A 133 -20.02 -1.62 10.82
N PHE A 134 -20.38 -1.67 12.09
CA PHE A 134 -21.76 -1.95 12.48
C PHE A 134 -22.61 -0.75 12.04
N ALA A 135 -23.55 -1.01 11.13
CA ALA A 135 -24.56 -0.06 10.68
C ALA A 135 -25.75 -0.07 11.65
#